data_AF-A0A7W8DY09-F1
#
_entry.id   AF-A0A7W8DY09-F1
#
_cell.length_a   1.000
_cell.length_b   1.000
_cell.length_c   1.000
_cell.angle_alpha   90.00
_cell.angle_beta   90.00
_cell.angle_gamma   90.00
#
_symmetry.space_group_name_H-M   'P 1'
#
loop_
_entity.id
_entity.type
_entity.pdbx_description
1 polymer ?
#
loop_
_entity_poly.entity_id
_entity_poly.type
_entity_poly.pdbx_seq_one_letter_code
_entity_poly.pdbx_strand_id
1 'polypeptide(L)'
;MPRKIKQPVFDDDNPEWTKADFARATRFDGIKAKDLTPEMLARIRGQRGPQKTPTKIAVSIRLSPEVVSHFKATGAGWQGRIDDALRKIVKKAG
;
A
#
# COMPACT_ATOMS: atom_id res chain seq x y z
N MET A 1 -15.78 4.78 -12.21
CA MET A 1 -14.97 5.47 -13.24
C MET A 1 -13.89 4.52 -13.73
N PRO A 2 -13.70 4.32 -15.04
CA PRO A 2 -12.58 3.53 -15.54
C PRO A 2 -11.26 4.23 -15.18
N ARG A 3 -10.28 3.49 -14.64
CA ARG A 3 -8.96 4.05 -14.35
C ARG A 3 -8.30 4.43 -15.68
N LYS A 4 -7.84 5.68 -15.80
CA LYS A 4 -6.97 6.09 -16.89
C LYS A 4 -5.67 5.30 -16.78
N ILE A 5 -5.41 4.42 -17.74
CA ILE A 5 -4.14 3.70 -17.87
C ILE A 5 -3.11 4.76 -18.30
N LYS A 6 -2.10 5.00 -17.46
CA LYS A 6 -1.01 5.92 -17.78
C LYS A 6 -0.15 5.24 -18.86
N GLN A 7 0.11 5.93 -19.96
CA GLN A 7 1.02 5.47 -21.00
C GLN A 7 2.40 5.18 -20.39
N PRO A 8 3.10 4.11 -20.80
CA PRO A 8 4.45 3.84 -20.32
C PRO A 8 5.36 5.01 -20.72
N VAL A 9 6.10 5.55 -19.74
CA VAL A 9 7.16 6.52 -19.98
C VAL A 9 8.44 5.71 -20.15
N PHE A 10 9.06 5.83 -21.31
CA PHE A 10 10.36 5.24 -21.57
C PHE A 10 11.42 6.15 -20.96
N ASP A 11 12.31 5.56 -20.17
CA ASP A 11 13.42 6.25 -19.51
C ASP A 11 14.69 5.97 -20.32
N ASP A 12 15.38 7.02 -20.76
CA ASP A 12 16.60 6.92 -21.57
C ASP A 12 17.73 6.21 -20.79
N ASP A 13 17.71 6.26 -19.45
CA ASP A 13 18.65 5.57 -18.57
C ASP A 13 18.32 4.06 -18.40
N ASN A 14 17.15 3.62 -18.88
CA ASN A 14 16.70 2.23 -18.81
C ASN A 14 16.27 1.71 -20.19
N PRO A 15 17.24 1.46 -21.09
CA PRO A 15 16.96 1.01 -22.44
C PRO A 15 16.30 -0.38 -22.45
N GLU A 16 15.56 -0.67 -23.52
CA GLU A 16 14.96 -1.98 -23.72
C GLU A 16 16.05 -3.06 -23.80
N TRP A 17 15.84 -4.17 -23.07
CA TRP A 17 16.78 -5.27 -23.07
C TRP A 17 16.80 -5.98 -24.42
N THR A 18 17.99 -6.10 -24.99
CA THR A 18 18.22 -6.84 -26.24
C THR A 18 18.33 -8.34 -25.97
N LYS A 19 18.27 -9.16 -27.02
CA LYS A 19 18.49 -10.61 -26.91
C LYS A 19 19.85 -10.97 -26.31
N ALA A 20 20.88 -10.14 -26.52
CA ALA A 20 22.19 -10.31 -25.93
C ALA A 20 22.16 -10.03 -24.42
N ASP A 21 21.33 -9.08 -23.97
CA ASP A 21 21.12 -8.79 -22.55
C ASP A 21 20.43 -9.94 -21.82
N PHE A 22 19.46 -10.59 -22.47
CA PHE A 22 18.86 -11.81 -21.93
C PHE A 22 19.83 -13.00 -21.90
N ALA A 23 20.75 -13.09 -22.86
CA ALA A 23 21.74 -14.17 -22.91
C ALA A 23 22.83 -14.02 -21.83
N ARG A 24 23.21 -12.78 -21.49
CA ARG A 24 24.19 -12.47 -20.43
C ARG A 24 23.57 -12.36 -19.04
N ALA A 25 22.24 -12.31 -18.94
CA ALA A 25 21.56 -12.22 -17.66
C ALA A 25 21.83 -13.48 -16.83
N THR A 26 22.34 -13.30 -15.62
CA THR A 26 22.45 -14.38 -14.65
C THR A 26 21.04 -14.85 -14.30
N ARG A 27 20.73 -16.10 -14.61
CA ARG A 27 19.50 -16.71 -14.15
C ARG A 27 19.56 -16.85 -12.62
N PHE A 28 18.44 -16.61 -11.93
CA PHE A 28 18.35 -16.80 -10.48
C PHE A 28 18.27 -18.30 -10.15
N ASP A 29 19.29 -19.06 -10.53
CA ASP A 29 19.32 -20.52 -10.48
C ASP A 29 20.07 -21.04 -9.24
N GLY A 30 20.52 -20.14 -8.38
CA GLY A 30 21.59 -20.43 -7.43
C GLY A 30 21.17 -20.64 -5.99
N ILE A 31 19.93 -20.37 -5.61
CA ILE A 31 19.52 -20.49 -4.22
C ILE A 31 18.38 -21.50 -4.08
N LYS A 32 18.76 -22.75 -3.84
CA LYS A 32 17.77 -23.75 -3.39
C LYS A 32 17.37 -23.36 -1.97
N ALA A 33 16.11 -23.59 -1.59
CA ALA A 33 15.60 -23.19 -0.27
C ALA A 33 16.44 -23.73 0.92
N LYS A 34 17.17 -24.82 0.70
CA LYS A 34 18.12 -25.44 1.63
C LYS A 34 19.44 -24.69 1.83
N ASP A 35 19.82 -23.84 0.87
CA ASP A 35 21.06 -23.06 0.86
C ASP A 35 20.84 -21.64 1.40
N LEU A 36 19.60 -21.31 1.78
CA LEU A 36 19.24 -20.06 2.44
C LEU A 36 19.52 -20.15 3.92
N THR A 37 20.26 -19.18 4.46
CA THR A 37 20.27 -18.98 5.91
C THR A 37 18.87 -18.55 6.37
N PRO A 38 18.51 -18.82 7.64
CA PRO A 38 17.25 -18.33 8.21
C PRO A 38 17.03 -16.82 8.04
N GLU A 39 18.12 -16.03 8.04
CA GLU A 39 18.11 -14.59 7.85
C GLU A 39 17.77 -14.19 6.39
N MET A 40 18.30 -14.92 5.40
CA MET A 40 17.98 -14.70 3.98
C MET A 40 16.53 -15.10 3.67
N LEU A 41 16.05 -16.20 4.25
CA LEU A 41 14.65 -16.64 4.17
C LEU A 41 13.68 -15.60 4.76
N ALA A 42 14.05 -14.97 5.89
CA ALA A 42 13.27 -13.91 6.51
C ALA A 42 13.15 -12.66 5.61
N ARG A 43 14.20 -12.32 4.88
CA ARG A 43 14.19 -11.20 3.92
C ARG A 43 13.42 -11.50 2.62
N ILE A 44 13.51 -12.73 2.10
CA ILE A 44 12.79 -13.14 0.87
C ILE A 44 11.27 -13.11 1.05
N ARG A 45 10.78 -13.33 2.27
CA ARG A 45 9.35 -13.33 2.59
C ARG A 45 8.65 -11.97 2.46
N GLY A 46 9.29 -10.95 1.88
CA GLY A 46 8.65 -9.66 1.63
C GLY A 46 8.06 -9.07 2.91
N GLN A 47 8.75 -9.24 4.04
CA GLN A 47 8.32 -8.65 5.28
C GLN A 47 8.43 -7.13 5.16
N ARG A 48 7.31 -6.52 4.78
CA ARG A 48 7.09 -5.10 4.95
C ARG A 48 7.46 -4.79 6.40
N GLY A 49 8.38 -3.86 6.60
CA GLY A 49 8.88 -3.53 7.94
C GLY A 49 7.73 -3.26 8.91
N PRO A 50 7.94 -3.44 10.23
CA PRO A 50 6.90 -3.28 11.22
C PRO A 50 6.13 -1.97 11.02
N GLN A 51 4.81 -2.08 10.98
CA GLN A 51 3.90 -0.96 10.77
C GLN A 51 4.15 0.09 11.87
N LYS A 52 4.83 1.19 11.54
CA LYS A 52 5.30 2.20 12.51
C LYS A 52 4.19 3.00 13.21
N THR A 53 2.94 2.92 12.72
CA THR A 53 1.81 3.70 13.24
C THR A 53 0.69 2.78 13.73
N PRO A 54 0.04 3.08 14.87
CA PRO A 54 -1.12 2.33 15.33
C PRO A 54 -2.17 2.21 14.22
N THR A 55 -2.57 0.97 13.94
CA THR A 55 -3.63 0.71 12.97
C THR A 55 -4.96 1.22 13.52
N LYS A 56 -5.73 1.92 12.68
CA LYS A 56 -7.11 2.27 13.02
C LYS A 56 -7.86 0.98 13.41
N ILE A 57 -8.60 1.04 14.51
CA ILE A 57 -9.41 -0.10 14.96
C ILE A 57 -10.71 -0.08 14.16
N ALA A 58 -11.00 -1.17 13.44
CA ALA A 58 -12.27 -1.31 12.74
C ALA A 58 -13.37 -1.60 13.76
N VAL A 59 -14.24 -0.62 14.01
CA VAL A 59 -15.38 -0.74 14.91
C VAL A 59 -16.66 -0.57 14.10
N SER A 60 -17.65 -1.43 14.34
CA SER A 60 -19.01 -1.26 13.82
C SER A 60 -19.79 -0.36 14.77
N ILE A 61 -20.01 0.90 14.37
CA ILE A 61 -20.83 1.87 15.11
C ILE A 61 -22.05 2.26 14.29
N ARG A 62 -23.17 2.52 14.98
CA ARG A 62 -24.37 3.10 14.35
C ARG A 62 -24.27 4.62 14.45
N LEU A 63 -24.46 5.29 13.33
CA LEU A 63 -24.47 6.74 13.21
C LEU A 63 -25.81 7.20 12.69
N SER A 64 -26.23 8.41 13.07
CA SER A 64 -27.48 8.97 12.58
C SER A 64 -27.47 9.19 11.06
N PRO A 65 -28.62 9.06 10.37
CA PRO A 65 -28.70 9.19 8.91
C PRO A 65 -28.16 10.52 8.36
N GLU A 66 -28.39 11.62 9.05
CA GLU A 66 -27.92 12.97 8.70
C GLU A 66 -26.40 13.08 8.72
N VAL A 67 -25.74 12.40 9.66
CA VAL A 67 -24.27 12.36 9.75
C VAL A 67 -23.70 11.57 8.57
N VAL A 68 -24.26 10.38 8.30
CA VAL A 68 -23.79 9.53 7.21
C VAL A 68 -24.00 10.19 5.86
N SER A 69 -25.16 10.81 5.63
CA SER A 69 -25.47 11.51 4.39
C SER A 69 -24.57 12.72 4.15
N HIS A 70 -24.34 13.54 5.18
CA HIS A 70 -23.42 14.68 5.10
C HIS A 70 -22.03 14.25 4.66
N PHE A 71 -21.41 13.28 5.35
CA PHE A 71 -20.06 12.84 5.01
C PHE A 71 -20.02 12.11 3.65
N LYS A 72 -20.97 11.23 3.34
CA LYS A 72 -21.00 10.54 2.04
C LYS A 72 -21.10 11.50 0.85
N ALA A 73 -21.84 12.60 0.98
CA ALA A 73 -21.96 13.62 -0.07
C ALA A 73 -20.60 14.23 -0.45
N THR A 74 -19.64 14.19 0.47
CA THR A 74 -18.31 14.75 0.24
C THR A 74 -17.41 13.85 -0.63
N GLY A 75 -17.86 12.65 -1.01
CA GLY A 75 -17.20 11.76 -1.98
C GLY A 75 -16.20 10.77 -1.39
N ALA A 76 -15.24 10.32 -2.20
CA ALA A 76 -14.23 9.34 -1.79
C ALA A 76 -13.45 9.80 -0.55
N GLY A 77 -13.21 8.89 0.40
CA GLY A 77 -12.53 9.24 1.66
C GLY A 77 -13.41 9.90 2.72
N TRP A 78 -14.74 9.86 2.60
CA TRP A 78 -15.66 10.35 3.63
C TRP A 78 -15.47 9.67 4.99
N GLN A 79 -15.09 8.38 5.02
CA GLN A 79 -14.78 7.64 6.24
C GLN A 79 -13.56 8.21 6.98
N GLY A 80 -12.56 8.71 6.25
CA GLY A 80 -11.42 9.40 6.88
C GLY A 80 -11.84 10.75 7.47
N ARG A 81 -12.70 11.49 6.77
CA ARG A 81 -13.18 12.80 7.22
C ARG A 81 -14.05 12.73 8.47
N ILE A 82 -14.88 11.71 8.61
CA ILE A 82 -15.66 11.52 9.85
C ILE A 82 -14.75 11.13 11.02
N ASP A 83 -13.73 10.30 10.79
CA ASP A 83 -12.71 9.97 11.81
C ASP A 83 -11.94 11.22 12.27
N ASP A 84 -11.55 12.09 11.34
CA ASP A 84 -10.89 13.36 11.67
C ASP A 84 -11.79 14.31 12.49
N ALA A 85 -13.09 14.34 12.19
CA ALA A 85 -14.06 15.12 12.95
C ALA A 85 -14.19 14.59 14.40
N LEU A 86 -14.31 13.28 14.57
CA LEU A 86 -14.35 12.64 15.89
C LEU A 86 -13.06 12.91 16.68
N ARG A 87 -11.89 12.83 16.02
CA ARG A 87 -10.60 13.10 16.64
C ARG A 87 -10.48 14.54 17.15
N LYS A 88 -11.04 15.52 16.43
CA LYS A 88 -11.09 16.92 16.88
C LYS A 88 -11.94 17.08 18.14
N ILE A 89 -13.05 16.36 18.25
CA ILE A 89 -13.91 16.37 19.44
C ILE A 89 -13.15 15.78 20.63
N VAL A 90 -12.48 14.63 20.46
CA VAL A 90 -11.67 13.99 21.51
C VAL A 90 -10.56 14.94 22.01
N LYS A 91 -9.86 15.63 21.10
CA LYS A 91 -8.83 16.63 21.46
C LYS A 91 -9.37 17.87 22.19
N LYS A 92 -10.65 18.19 22.02
CA LYS A 92 -11.29 19.33 22.70
C LYS A 92 -11.84 18.93 24.07
N ALA A 93 -12.17 17.66 24.24
CA ALA A 93 -12.73 17.11 25.47
C ALA A 93 -11.67 16.71 26.51
N GLY A 94 -10.41 16.53 26.08
CA GLY A 94 -9.25 16.39 26.96
C GLY A 94 -8.47 17.70 27.04
#